data_AF-A0A349FH69-F1
#
_entry.id   AF-A0A349FH69-F1
#
_cell.length_a   1.000
_cell.length_b   1.000
_cell.length_c   1.000
_cell.angle_alpha   90.00
_cell.angle_beta   90.00
_cell.angle_gamma   90.00
#
_symmetry.space_group_name_H-M   'P 1'
#
loop_
_entity.id
_entity.type
_entity.pdbx_description
1 polymer ?
#
loop_
_entity_poly.entity_id
_entity_poly.type
_entity_poly.pdbx_seq_one_letter_code
_entity_poly.pdbx_strand_id
1 'polypeptide(L)'
;MNNKIFLTVHGAIYTVFALALFFVPSLMWPMYGVEINDQYAYFLSQHTSIFLGGVADVSLMMRGIESGQAMTQIIKALLVTNVLGVVITTYAGVTGIFVGFGWSDPAFFLLLSVITFLQLKKQTNG
;
A
#
# COMPACT_ATOMS: atom_id res chain seq x y z
N MET A 1 13.91 -11.06 -5.92
CA MET A 1 13.67 -11.95 -4.75
C MET A 1 12.83 -13.17 -5.17
N ASN A 2 12.62 -14.15 -4.28
CA ASN A 2 11.59 -15.18 -4.48
C ASN A 2 10.21 -14.58 -4.12
N ASN A 3 9.13 -14.98 -4.79
CA ASN A 3 7.76 -14.52 -4.56
C ASN A 3 7.33 -14.63 -3.09
N LYS A 4 7.73 -15.70 -2.39
CA LYS A 4 7.40 -15.86 -0.96
C LYS A 4 7.97 -14.72 -0.12
N ILE A 5 9.22 -14.32 -0.37
CA ILE A 5 9.86 -13.20 0.33
C ILE A 5 9.19 -11.89 -0.07
N PHE A 6 8.93 -11.69 -1.37
CA PHE A 6 8.24 -10.51 -1.87
C PHE A 6 6.89 -10.30 -1.17
N LEU A 7 6.03 -11.31 -1.18
CA LEU A 7 4.70 -11.23 -0.58
C LEU A 7 4.74 -11.13 0.96
N THR A 8 5.77 -11.70 1.60
CA THR A 8 5.97 -11.54 3.05
C THR A 8 6.32 -10.09 3.40
N VAL A 9 7.28 -9.50 2.68
CA VAL A 9 7.69 -8.10 2.89
C VAL A 9 6.54 -7.15 2.56
N HIS A 10 5.89 -7.35 1.41
CA HIS A 10 4.73 -6.57 0.99
C HIS A 10 3.62 -6.63 2.04
N GLY A 11 3.27 -7.85 2.48
CA GLY A 11 2.27 -8.06 3.53
C GLY A 11 2.64 -7.35 4.82
N ALA A 12 3.87 -7.50 5.31
CA ALA A 12 4.32 -6.86 6.54
C ALA A 12 4.24 -5.33 6.49
N ILE A 13 4.64 -4.72 5.36
CA ILE A 13 4.54 -3.27 5.16
C ILE A 13 3.08 -2.82 5.29
N TYR A 14 2.16 -3.46 4.58
CA TYR A 14 0.75 -3.11 4.61
C TYR A 14 0.09 -3.40 5.98
N THR A 15 0.52 -4.44 6.70
CA THR A 15 0.10 -4.68 8.09
C THR A 15 0.51 -3.53 9.00
N VAL A 16 1.76 -3.03 8.89
CA VAL A 16 2.23 -1.90 9.71
C VAL A 16 1.40 -0.66 9.45
N PHE A 17 1.13 -0.32 8.17
CA PHE A 17 0.29 0.82 7.84
C PHE A 17 -1.16 0.66 8.30
N ALA A 18 -1.74 -0.54 8.17
CA ALA A 18 -3.09 -0.82 8.66
C ALA A 18 -3.17 -0.62 10.18
N LEU A 19 -2.20 -1.12 10.94
CA LEU A 19 -2.17 -0.92 12.40
C LEU A 19 -1.94 0.54 12.77
N ALA A 20 -1.04 1.24 12.06
CA ALA A 20 -0.77 2.66 12.31
C ALA A 20 -2.02 3.53 12.09
N LEU A 21 -2.73 3.36 10.97
CA LEU A 21 -3.96 4.11 10.69
C LEU A 21 -5.12 3.71 11.60
N PHE A 22 -5.15 2.49 12.11
CA PHE A 22 -6.18 2.06 13.05
C PHE A 22 -5.97 2.64 14.44
N PHE A 23 -4.74 2.58 14.98
CA PHE A 23 -4.48 2.94 16.38
C PHE A 23 -4.06 4.40 16.58
N VAL A 24 -3.35 5.00 15.62
CA VAL A 24 -2.74 6.33 15.78
C VAL A 24 -2.94 7.25 14.56
N PRO A 25 -4.14 7.33 13.95
CA PRO A 25 -4.34 8.19 12.78
C PRO A 25 -4.12 9.68 13.09
N SER A 26 -4.42 10.12 14.32
CA SER A 26 -4.21 11.49 14.80
C SER A 26 -2.74 11.89 14.94
N LEU A 27 -1.81 10.94 14.89
CA LEU A 27 -0.38 11.21 14.79
C LEU A 27 0.09 11.14 13.34
N MET A 28 -0.40 10.16 12.58
CA MET A 28 0.02 9.92 11.20
C MET A 28 -0.38 11.05 10.26
N TRP A 29 -1.67 11.39 10.19
CA TRP A 29 -2.17 12.33 9.18
C TRP A 29 -1.63 13.76 9.31
N PRO A 30 -1.44 14.33 10.51
CA PRO A 30 -0.84 15.65 10.65
C PRO A 30 0.59 15.74 10.09
N MET A 31 1.36 14.65 10.10
CA MET A 31 2.69 14.62 9.46
C MET A 31 2.61 14.85 7.95
N TYR A 32 1.50 14.42 7.33
CA TYR A 32 1.21 14.57 5.90
C TYR A 32 0.45 15.89 5.62
N GLY A 33 0.27 16.73 6.64
CA GLY A 33 -0.44 18.00 6.52
C GLY A 33 -1.96 17.89 6.55
N VAL A 34 -2.49 16.72 6.91
CA VAL A 34 -3.93 16.46 6.97
C VAL A 34 -4.42 16.54 8.41
N GLU A 35 -5.42 17.36 8.65
CA GLU A 35 -6.05 17.51 9.96
C GLU A 35 -7.20 16.52 10.15
N ILE A 36 -7.30 15.93 11.35
CA ILE A 36 -8.48 15.17 11.76
C ILE A 36 -9.38 16.09 12.57
N ASN A 37 -10.35 16.68 11.88
CA ASN A 37 -11.20 17.73 12.45
C ASN A 37 -12.40 17.21 13.25
N ASP A 38 -12.80 15.96 13.04
CA ASP A 38 -13.94 15.36 13.73
C ASP A 38 -13.82 13.84 13.87
N GLN A 39 -14.79 13.25 14.58
CA GLN A 39 -14.88 11.81 14.81
C GLN A 39 -15.12 10.99 13.53
N TYR A 40 -15.71 11.59 12.48
CA TYR A 40 -15.98 10.90 11.22
C TYR A 40 -14.71 10.79 10.38
N ALA A 41 -13.89 11.84 10.33
CA ALA A 41 -12.56 11.82 9.71
C ALA A 41 -11.62 10.86 10.45
N TYR A 42 -11.71 10.81 11.78
CA TYR A 42 -11.00 9.83 12.58
C TYR A 42 -11.41 8.41 12.22
N PHE A 43 -12.73 8.13 12.24
CA PHE A 43 -13.25 6.81 11.88
C PHE A 43 -12.94 6.44 10.42
N LEU A 44 -13.01 7.38 9.47
CA LEU A 44 -12.69 7.12 8.07
C LEU A 44 -11.22 6.72 7.89
N SER A 45 -10.33 7.32 8.68
CA SER A 45 -8.91 6.94 8.73
C SER A 45 -8.74 5.50 9.22
N GLN A 46 -9.42 5.14 10.32
CA GLN A 46 -9.42 3.77 10.83
C GLN A 46 -10.04 2.79 9.84
N HIS A 47 -11.14 3.18 9.19
CA HIS A 47 -11.85 2.39 8.19
C HIS A 47 -10.97 2.06 6.98
N THR A 48 -10.10 2.97 6.54
CA THR A 48 -9.10 2.70 5.48
C THR A 48 -8.17 1.54 5.83
N SER A 49 -7.93 1.27 7.12
CA SER A 49 -7.12 0.14 7.59
C SER A 49 -7.69 -1.21 7.18
N ILE A 50 -9.00 -1.31 6.90
CA ILE A 50 -9.63 -2.52 6.37
C ILE A 50 -9.04 -2.88 5.00
N PHE A 51 -8.85 -1.89 4.13
CA PHE A 51 -8.31 -2.12 2.78
C PHE A 51 -6.82 -2.43 2.83
N LEU A 52 -6.05 -1.70 3.64
CA LEU A 52 -4.62 -1.97 3.82
C LEU A 52 -4.40 -3.35 4.46
N GLY A 53 -5.19 -3.69 5.48
CA GLY A 53 -5.21 -5.00 6.11
C GLY A 53 -5.58 -6.10 5.13
N GLY A 54 -6.59 -5.91 4.29
CA GLY A 54 -6.97 -6.86 3.25
C GLY A 54 -5.85 -7.11 2.22
N VAL A 55 -5.13 -6.06 1.80
CA VAL A 55 -3.94 -6.19 0.93
C VAL A 55 -2.83 -6.98 1.64
N ALA A 56 -2.64 -6.72 2.93
CA ALA A 56 -1.68 -7.46 3.76
C ALA A 56 -2.05 -8.94 3.86
N ASP A 57 -3.31 -9.26 4.18
CA ASP A 57 -3.81 -10.62 4.33
C ASP A 57 -3.69 -11.40 3.03
N VAL A 58 -4.12 -10.83 1.90
CA VAL A 58 -3.95 -11.48 0.59
C VAL A 58 -2.48 -11.76 0.31
N SER A 59 -1.59 -10.81 0.59
CA SER A 59 -0.14 -11.01 0.40
C SER A 59 0.39 -12.15 1.28
N LEU A 60 0.05 -12.13 2.57
CA LEU A 60 0.56 -13.08 3.55
C LEU A 60 -0.03 -14.48 3.35
N MET A 61 -1.32 -14.60 3.08
CA MET A 61 -1.99 -15.90 2.88
C MET A 61 -1.55 -16.55 1.57
N MET A 62 -1.37 -15.76 0.52
CA MET A 62 -1.01 -16.28 -0.80
C MET A 62 0.49 -16.46 -1.01
N ARG A 63 1.34 -16.12 -0.04
CA ARG A 63 2.82 -16.21 -0.15
C ARG A 63 3.36 -17.61 -0.48
N GLY A 64 2.57 -18.65 -0.23
CA GLY A 64 2.91 -20.05 -0.47
C GLY A 64 2.26 -20.66 -1.72
N ILE A 65 1.57 -19.88 -2.55
CA ILE A 65 0.88 -20.44 -3.71
C ILE A 65 1.87 -20.99 -4.73
N GLU A 66 1.64 -22.22 -5.17
CA GLU A 66 2.49 -22.92 -6.14
C GLU A 66 2.10 -22.61 -7.59
N SER A 67 0.83 -22.25 -7.82
CA SER A 67 0.34 -21.89 -9.16
C SER A 67 0.99 -20.61 -9.67
N GLY A 68 1.83 -20.74 -10.70
CA GLY A 68 2.48 -19.61 -11.35
C GLY A 68 1.49 -18.63 -11.98
N GLN A 69 0.36 -19.12 -12.50
CA GLN A 69 -0.69 -18.26 -13.07
C GLN A 69 -1.38 -17.42 -11.98
N ALA A 70 -1.74 -18.06 -10.85
CA ALA A 70 -2.35 -17.35 -9.73
C ALA A 70 -1.39 -16.32 -9.12
N MET A 71 -0.12 -16.69 -8.95
CA MET A 71 0.93 -15.77 -8.51
C MET A 71 1.04 -14.54 -9.42
N THR A 72 1.04 -14.75 -10.74
CA THR A 72 1.07 -13.64 -11.72
C THR A 72 -0.12 -12.70 -11.55
N GLN A 73 -1.33 -13.22 -11.34
CA GLN A 73 -2.52 -12.39 -11.14
C GLN A 73 -2.46 -11.59 -9.83
N ILE A 74 -1.95 -12.21 -8.75
CA ILE A 74 -1.76 -11.51 -7.47
C ILE A 74 -0.76 -10.37 -7.63
N ILE A 75 0.41 -10.62 -8.23
CA ILE A 75 1.42 -9.58 -8.43
C ILE A 75 0.88 -8.46 -9.34
N LYS A 76 0.09 -8.79 -10.37
CA LYS A 76 -0.60 -7.78 -11.20
C LYS A 76 -1.58 -6.94 -10.39
N ALA A 77 -2.41 -7.58 -9.56
CA ALA A 77 -3.36 -6.87 -8.70
C ALA A 77 -2.62 -5.91 -7.76
N LEU A 78 -1.56 -6.36 -7.10
CA LEU A 78 -0.71 -5.52 -6.24
C LEU A 78 -0.08 -4.35 -7.01
N LEU A 79 0.39 -4.58 -8.24
CA LEU A 79 0.94 -3.52 -9.10
C LEU A 79 -0.11 -2.48 -9.43
N VAL A 80 -1.32 -2.89 -9.83
CA VAL A 80 -2.42 -1.98 -10.14
C VAL A 80 -2.81 -1.17 -8.91
N THR A 81 -2.92 -1.81 -7.74
CA THR A 81 -3.19 -1.11 -6.48
C THR A 81 -2.11 -0.07 -6.16
N ASN A 82 -0.83 -0.40 -6.32
CA ASN A 82 0.27 0.53 -6.07
C ASN A 82 0.24 1.71 -7.06
N VAL A 83 -0.03 1.47 -8.34
CA VAL A 83 -0.16 2.53 -9.36
C VAL A 83 -1.35 3.45 -9.07
N LEU A 84 -2.49 2.91 -8.65
CA LEU A 84 -3.62 3.72 -8.18
C LEU A 84 -3.22 4.58 -6.98
N GLY A 85 -2.44 4.02 -6.05
CA GLY A 85 -1.83 4.74 -4.94
C GLY A 85 -0.99 5.94 -5.42
N VAL A 86 -0.10 5.74 -6.41
CA VAL A 86 0.68 6.84 -7.02
C VAL A 86 -0.22 7.94 -7.54
N VAL A 87 -1.25 7.58 -8.32
CA VAL A 87 -2.14 8.56 -8.95
C VAL A 87 -2.91 9.38 -7.91
N ILE A 88 -3.53 8.71 -6.93
CA ILE A 88 -4.37 9.38 -5.93
C ILE A 88 -3.53 10.25 -4.99
N THR A 89 -2.38 9.76 -4.54
CA THR A 89 -1.52 10.50 -3.60
C THR A 89 -0.75 11.62 -4.28
N THR A 90 -0.39 11.47 -5.57
CA THR A 90 0.13 12.58 -6.38
C THR A 90 -0.93 13.66 -6.56
N TYR A 91 -2.18 13.28 -6.81
CA TYR A 91 -3.30 14.23 -6.88
C TYR A 91 -3.45 15.01 -5.56
N ALA A 92 -3.40 14.34 -4.41
CA ALA A 92 -3.42 14.99 -3.10
C ALA A 92 -2.24 15.96 -2.91
N GLY A 93 -1.03 15.60 -3.37
CA GLY A 93 0.14 16.48 -3.33
C GLY A 93 0.02 17.71 -4.22
N VAL A 94 -0.42 17.54 -5.47
CA VAL A 94 -0.57 18.64 -6.44
C VAL A 94 -1.71 19.61 -6.06
N THR A 95 -2.77 19.10 -5.43
CA THR A 95 -3.89 19.93 -4.97
C THR A 95 -3.63 20.63 -3.64
N GLY A 96 -2.49 20.37 -2.98
CA GLY A 96 -2.14 20.96 -1.69
C GLY A 96 -2.85 20.34 -0.50
N ILE A 97 -3.54 19.20 -0.66
CA ILE A 97 -4.11 18.41 0.44
C ILE A 97 -2.98 17.78 1.26
N PHE A 98 -1.99 17.22 0.58
CA PHE A 98 -0.77 16.69 1.20
C PHE A 98 0.32 17.77 1.20
N VAL A 99 0.76 18.15 2.39
CA VAL A 99 1.88 19.09 2.63
C VAL A 99 2.87 18.49 3.65
N GLY A 100 3.99 19.16 3.93
CA GLY A 100 4.99 18.63 4.86
C GLY A 100 5.59 17.30 4.36
N PHE A 101 5.41 16.21 5.10
CA PHE A 101 5.86 14.87 4.67
C PHE A 101 4.94 14.21 3.64
N GLY A 102 3.84 14.84 3.23
CA GLY A 102 2.85 14.26 2.31
C GLY A 102 3.41 13.84 0.94
N TRP A 103 4.52 14.42 0.48
CA TRP A 103 5.21 14.00 -0.75
C TRP A 103 5.79 12.57 -0.67
N SER A 104 6.04 12.05 0.53
CA SER A 104 6.62 10.70 0.68
C SER A 104 5.65 9.60 0.27
N ASP A 105 4.34 9.88 0.30
CA ASP A 105 3.31 8.89 -0.04
C ASP A 105 3.32 8.49 -1.53
N PRO A 106 3.26 9.43 -2.50
CA PRO A 106 3.39 9.08 -3.91
C PRO A 106 4.75 8.48 -4.24
N ALA A 107 5.82 8.93 -3.59
CA ALA A 107 7.15 8.35 -3.75
C ALA A 107 7.21 6.88 -3.27
N PHE A 108 6.57 6.59 -2.14
CA PHE A 108 6.47 5.25 -1.58
C PHE A 108 5.68 4.31 -2.50
N PHE A 109 4.50 4.73 -2.97
CA PHE A 109 3.72 3.93 -3.92
C PHE A 109 4.44 3.73 -5.26
N LEU A 110 5.21 4.72 -5.72
CA LEU A 110 6.01 4.61 -6.94
C LEU A 110 7.11 3.57 -6.76
N LEU A 111 7.82 3.61 -5.63
CA LEU A 111 8.83 2.61 -5.30
C LEU A 111 8.23 1.20 -5.25
N LEU A 112 7.09 1.03 -4.56
CA LEU A 112 6.40 -0.26 -4.52
C LEU A 112 5.95 -0.71 -5.91
N SER A 113 5.48 0.20 -6.76
CA SER A 113 5.10 -0.10 -8.14
C SER A 113 6.30 -0.62 -8.94
N VAL A 114 7.46 0.04 -8.84
CA VAL A 114 8.69 -0.39 -9.52
C VAL A 114 9.14 -1.77 -9.03
N ILE A 115 9.20 -1.98 -7.70
CA ILE A 115 9.61 -3.28 -7.13
C ILE A 115 8.64 -4.38 -7.57
N THR A 116 7.33 -4.11 -7.55
CA THR A 116 6.29 -5.07 -7.95
C THR A 116 6.36 -5.37 -9.45
N PHE A 117 6.60 -4.37 -10.29
CA PHE A 117 6.79 -4.55 -11.73
C PHE A 117 8.01 -5.42 -12.04
N LEU A 118 9.13 -5.18 -11.37
CA LEU A 118 10.33 -6.01 -11.51
C LEU A 118 10.06 -7.46 -11.09
N GLN A 119 9.29 -7.66 -10.01
CA GLN A 119 8.88 -8.99 -9.56
C GLN A 119 7.94 -9.67 -10.58
N LEU A 120 7.00 -8.92 -11.18
CA LEU A 120 6.10 -9.42 -12.23
C LEU A 120 6.88 -9.86 -13.47
N LYS A 121 7.83 -9.04 -13.93
CA LYS A 121 8.70 -9.37 -15.07
C LYS A 121 9.48 -10.65 -14.79
N LYS A 122 10.01 -10.81 -13.57
CA LYS A 122 10.69 -12.04 -13.15
C LYS A 122 9.76 -13.26 -13.17
N GLN A 123 8.53 -13.11 -12.69
CA GLN A 123 7.54 -14.20 -12.65
C GLN A 123 7.05 -14.64 -14.04
N THR A 124 7.04 -13.72 -15.01
CA THR A 124 6.54 -14.01 -16.37
C THR A 124 7.64 -14.54 -17.30
N ASN A 125 8.91 -14.24 -16.98
CA ASN A 125 10.08 -14.66 -17.76
C ASN A 125 10.73 -15.97 -17.25
N GLY A 126 10.26 -16.51 -16.13
CA GLY A 126 10.70 -17.78 -15.57
C GLY A 126 9.61 -18.84 -15.71
#